data_AF-A0A352JBM4-F1
#
_entry.id   AF-A0A352JBM4-F1
#
_cell.length_a   1.000
_cell.length_b   1.000
_cell.length_c   1.000
_cell.angle_alpha   90.00
_cell.angle_beta   90.00
_cell.angle_gamma   90.00
#
_symmetry.space_group_name_H-M   'P 1'
#
loop_
_entity.id
_entity.type
_entity.pdbx_description
1 polymer ?
#
loop_
_entity_poly.entity_id
_entity_poly.type
_entity_poly.pdbx_seq_one_letter_code
_entity_poly.pdbx_strand_id
1 'polypeptide(L)'
;MLHNAMNNTSETNWAKLDALSESEIDTSDVPPLTEEFFNKSRWWKPVSSLNALVQIDPQTLAWFQSQSDDYEKKIAAALRIYAEAH
;
A
#
# COMPACT_ATOMS: atom_id res chain seq x y z
N MET A 1 15.58 -17.84 -13.63
CA MET A 1 16.29 -17.42 -12.41
C MET A 1 16.18 -15.91 -12.31
N LEU A 2 15.63 -15.40 -11.21
CA LEU A 2 15.37 -13.97 -11.00
C LEU A 2 16.69 -13.20 -10.92
N HIS A 3 16.88 -12.20 -11.79
CA HIS A 3 17.95 -11.23 -11.66
C HIS A 3 17.60 -10.28 -10.51
N ASN A 4 18.38 -10.32 -9.43
CA ASN A 4 18.26 -9.45 -8.27
C ASN A 4 18.71 -8.02 -8.65
N ALA A 5 17.79 -7.19 -9.12
CA ALA A 5 18.03 -5.81 -9.56
C ALA A 5 18.19 -4.80 -8.38
N MET A 6 18.85 -5.21 -7.30
CA MET A 6 19.06 -4.43 -6.08
C MET A 6 20.51 -4.57 -5.59
N ASN A 7 21.50 -4.42 -6.48
CA ASN A 7 22.92 -4.39 -6.12
C ASN A 7 23.60 -3.05 -6.42
N ASN A 8 22.84 -2.01 -6.78
CA ASN A 8 23.38 -0.68 -7.02
C ASN A 8 23.63 0.00 -5.67
N THR A 9 24.83 -0.20 -5.12
CA THR A 9 25.32 0.62 -4.01
C THR A 9 25.49 2.04 -4.53
N SER A 10 24.75 2.99 -3.95
CA SER A 10 24.88 4.40 -4.31
C SER A 10 26.32 4.85 -4.10
N GLU A 11 26.97 5.45 -5.10
CA GLU A 11 28.32 6.03 -5.02
C GLU A 11 28.34 7.36 -4.23
N THR A 12 27.36 7.55 -3.34
CA THR A 12 27.21 8.74 -2.52
C THR A 12 28.39 8.87 -1.56
N ASN A 13 29.01 10.05 -1.54
CA ASN A 13 30.01 10.38 -0.52
C ASN A 13 29.31 10.69 0.81
N TRP A 14 29.10 9.65 1.62
CA TRP A 14 28.43 9.74 2.92
C TRP A 14 29.19 10.59 3.93
N ALA A 15 30.52 10.55 3.94
CA ALA A 15 31.33 11.37 4.83
C ALA A 15 31.15 12.88 4.58
N LYS A 16 30.91 13.27 3.32
CA LYS A 16 30.57 14.65 2.98
C LYS A 16 29.17 15.03 3.47
N LEU A 17 28.19 14.12 3.37
CA LEU A 17 26.83 14.37 3.84
C LEU A 17 26.79 14.49 5.37
N ASP A 18 27.51 13.63 6.09
CA ASP A 18 27.60 13.64 7.56
C ASP A 18 28.27 14.91 8.10
N ALA A 19 29.16 15.53 7.32
CA ALA A 19 29.84 16.76 7.68
C ALA A 19 29.07 18.04 7.26
N LEU A 20 27.98 17.92 6.50
CA LEU A 20 27.20 19.05 5.99
C LEU A 20 26.38 19.67 7.13
N SER A 21 26.49 20.98 7.31
CA SER A 21 25.69 21.70 8.32
C SER A 21 24.28 22.03 7.82
N GLU A 22 23.34 22.20 8.74
CA GLU A 22 21.95 22.56 8.43
C GLU A 22 21.84 23.80 7.51
N SER A 23 22.67 24.82 7.73
CA SER A 23 22.67 26.04 6.93
C SER A 23 23.16 25.86 5.50
N GLU A 24 23.88 24.77 5.22
CA GLU A 24 24.37 24.45 3.87
C GLU A 24 23.36 23.59 3.08
N ILE A 25 22.26 23.16 3.71
CA ILE A 25 21.19 22.41 3.05
C ILE A 25 20.30 23.40 2.28
N ASP A 26 20.38 23.35 0.95
CA ASP A 26 19.47 24.09 0.08
C ASP A 26 18.08 23.44 0.09
N THR A 27 17.09 24.18 0.59
CA THR A 27 15.68 23.78 0.61
C THR A 27 14.81 24.70 -0.24
N SER A 28 15.41 25.53 -1.09
CA SER A 28 14.70 26.53 -1.90
C SER A 28 13.72 25.92 -2.92
N ASP A 29 13.91 24.65 -3.27
CA ASP A 29 13.04 23.86 -4.14
C ASP A 29 11.84 23.24 -3.40
N VAL A 30 11.89 23.13 -2.07
CA VAL A 30 10.83 22.54 -1.26
C VAL A 30 9.87 23.64 -0.76
N PRO A 31 8.59 23.61 -1.14
CA PRO A 31 7.63 24.61 -0.66
C PRO A 31 7.39 24.48 0.85
N PRO A 32 7.12 25.59 1.56
CA PRO A 32 6.85 25.55 2.99
C PRO A 32 5.58 24.77 3.31
N LEU A 33 5.63 23.95 4.36
CA LEU A 33 4.47 23.19 4.86
C LEU A 33 3.56 24.11 5.69
N THR A 34 2.62 24.78 5.03
CA THR A 34 1.67 25.71 5.66
C THR A 34 0.48 25.01 6.31
N GLU A 35 -0.27 25.71 7.17
CA GLU A 35 -1.55 25.21 7.68
C GLU A 35 -2.53 24.85 6.55
N GLU A 36 -2.55 25.63 5.45
CA GLU A 36 -3.36 25.33 4.28
C GLU A 36 -2.99 24.01 3.60
N PHE A 37 -1.70 23.65 3.59
CA PHE A 37 -1.22 22.35 3.09
C PHE A 37 -1.82 21.21 3.93
N PHE A 38 -1.72 21.32 5.25
CA PHE A 38 -2.26 20.30 6.16
C PHE A 38 -3.79 20.25 6.14
N ASN A 39 -4.48 21.38 6.00
CA ASN A 39 -5.95 21.44 5.91
C ASN A 39 -6.50 20.70 4.68
N LYS A 40 -5.73 20.63 3.59
CA LYS A 40 -6.09 19.88 2.38
C LYS A 40 -5.59 18.43 2.42
N SER A 41 -4.67 18.12 3.32
CA SER A 41 -4.11 16.78 3.43
C SER A 41 -5.17 15.80 3.93
N ARG A 42 -5.27 14.65 3.27
CA ARG A 42 -6.11 13.54 3.75
C ARG A 42 -5.19 12.49 4.35
N TRP A 43 -5.39 12.22 5.64
CA TRP A 43 -4.70 11.13 6.30
C TRP A 43 -5.24 9.80 5.75
N TRP A 44 -4.45 9.12 4.93
CA TRP A 44 -4.80 7.79 4.43
C TRP A 44 -4.26 6.74 5.40
N LYS A 45 -5.16 6.13 6.17
CA LYS A 45 -4.84 4.92 6.91
C LYS A 45 -5.03 3.74 5.96
N PRO A 46 -4.02 2.87 5.75
CA PRO A 46 -4.24 1.60 5.07
C PRO A 46 -5.35 0.87 5.81
N VAL A 47 -6.41 0.48 5.10
CA VAL A 47 -7.42 -0.40 5.68
C VAL A 47 -6.72 -1.72 5.93
N SER A 48 -6.54 -2.07 7.21
CA SER A 48 -5.99 -3.37 7.58
C SER A 48 -6.90 -4.43 6.99
N SER A 49 -6.42 -5.19 6.00
CA SER A 49 -7.12 -6.37 5.50
C SER A 49 -7.21 -7.37 6.65
N LEU A 50 -8.38 -7.50 7.25
CA LEU A 50 -8.64 -8.53 8.24
C LEU A 50 -8.82 -9.85 7.49
N ASN A 51 -7.91 -10.79 7.70
CA ASN A 51 -8.10 -12.16 7.24
C ASN A 51 -9.11 -12.82 8.18
N ALA A 52 -10.34 -13.04 7.70
CA ALA A 52 -11.39 -13.75 8.42
C ALA A 52 -11.50 -15.17 7.87
N LEU A 53 -11.60 -16.17 8.77
CA LEU A 53 -11.94 -17.53 8.38
C LEU A 53 -13.46 -17.65 8.29
N VAL A 54 -13.99 -17.95 7.10
CA VAL A 54 -15.41 -18.17 6.86
C VAL A 54 -15.62 -19.61 6.43
N GLN A 55 -16.59 -20.30 7.04
CA GLN A 55 -16.99 -21.63 6.59
C GLN A 55 -17.93 -21.49 5.40
N ILE A 56 -17.58 -22.16 4.30
CA ILE A 56 -18.35 -22.18 3.05
C ILE A 56 -18.58 -23.64 2.69
N ASP A 57 -19.76 -23.99 2.19
CA ASP A 57 -20.02 -25.35 1.74
C ASP A 57 -19.14 -25.71 0.51
N PRO A 58 -18.80 -26.99 0.33
CA PRO A 58 -17.90 -27.41 -0.75
C PRO A 58 -18.41 -27.10 -2.16
N GLN A 59 -19.72 -27.10 -2.40
CA GLN A 59 -20.28 -26.89 -3.74
C GLN A 59 -20.20 -25.41 -4.13
N THR A 60 -20.55 -24.52 -3.19
CA THR A 60 -20.41 -23.07 -3.39
C THR A 60 -18.96 -22.69 -3.62
N LEU A 61 -18.02 -23.24 -2.84
CA LEU A 61 -16.59 -22.98 -3.04
C LEU A 61 -16.13 -23.46 -4.43
N ALA A 62 -16.49 -24.68 -4.83
CA ALA A 62 -16.14 -25.22 -6.14
C ALA A 62 -16.71 -24.38 -7.29
N TRP A 63 -17.94 -23.86 -7.14
CA TRP A 63 -18.53 -22.95 -8.10
C TRP A 63 -17.70 -21.67 -8.24
N PHE A 64 -17.29 -21.03 -7.14
CA PHE A 64 -16.45 -19.83 -7.18
C PHE A 64 -15.09 -20.10 -7.81
N GLN A 65 -14.45 -21.23 -7.48
CA GLN A 65 -13.17 -21.65 -8.06
C GLN A 65 -13.26 -21.91 -9.56
N SER A 66 -14.39 -22.44 -10.05
CA SER A 66 -14.60 -22.68 -11.49
C SER A 66 -14.64 -21.40 -12.33
N GLN A 67 -14.92 -20.24 -11.70
CA GLN A 67 -15.16 -18.99 -12.41
C GLN A 67 -13.89 -18.17 -12.66
N SER A 68 -12.84 -18.34 -11.85
CA SER A 68 -11.57 -17.61 -11.98
C SER A 68 -10.58 -18.00 -10.88
N ASP A 69 -9.29 -17.82 -11.15
CA ASP A 69 -8.22 -17.92 -10.15
C ASP A 69 -8.37 -16.91 -8.99
N ASP A 70 -9.02 -15.76 -9.23
CA ASP A 70 -9.33 -14.72 -8.23
C ASP A 70 -10.64 -14.99 -7.44
N TYR A 71 -10.98 -16.25 -7.18
CA TYR A 71 -12.27 -16.63 -6.56
C TYR A 71 -12.49 -16.01 -5.17
N GLU A 72 -11.44 -15.79 -4.38
CA GLU A 72 -11.52 -15.16 -3.06
C GLU A 72 -12.07 -13.71 -3.14
N LYS A 73 -11.66 -12.95 -4.17
CA LYS A 73 -12.18 -11.59 -4.39
C LYS A 73 -13.65 -11.60 -4.76
N LYS A 74 -14.10 -12.60 -5.53
CA LYS A 74 -15.52 -12.77 -5.88
C LYS A 74 -16.36 -13.13 -4.66
N ILE A 75 -15.85 -13.98 -3.77
CA ILE A 75 -16.50 -14.29 -2.49
C ILE A 75 -16.64 -13.02 -1.65
N ALA A 76 -15.56 -12.23 -1.49
CA ALA A 76 -15.60 -10.98 -0.74
C ALA A 76 -16.62 -9.98 -1.32
N ALA A 77 -16.69 -9.86 -2.65
CA ALA A 77 -17.68 -9.01 -3.32
C ALA A 77 -19.12 -9.48 -3.06
N ALA A 78 -19.37 -10.79 -3.12
CA ALA A 78 -20.69 -11.36 -2.83
C ALA A 78 -21.14 -11.10 -1.38
N LEU A 79 -20.23 -11.28 -0.41
CA LEU A 79 -20.50 -10.97 1.00
C LEU A 79 -20.84 -9.49 1.20
N ARG A 80 -20.13 -8.61 0.49
CA ARG A 80 -20.39 -7.16 0.54
C ARG A 80 -21.77 -6.80 -0.01
N ILE A 81 -22.13 -7.35 -1.18
CA ILE A 81 -23.46 -7.13 -1.77
C ILE A 81 -24.57 -7.59 -0.82
N TYR A 82 -24.41 -8.76 -0.19
CA TYR A 82 -25.37 -9.25 0.79
C TYR A 82 -25.52 -8.31 1.99
N ALA A 83 -24.40 -7.82 2.53
CA ALA A 83 -24.38 -6.89 3.66
C ALA A 83 -24.90 -5.48 3.32
N GLU A 84 -24.84 -5.04 2.06
CA GLU A 84 -25.42 -3.76 1.62
C GLU A 84 -26.93 -3.87 1.36
N ALA A 85 -27.43 -5.08 1.06
CA ALA A 85 -28.84 -5.33 0.78
C ALA A 85 -29.71 -5.59 2.02
N HIS A 86 -29.10 -5.71 3.22
CA HIS A 86 -29.77 -6.01 4.50
C HIS A 86 -29.28 -5.07 5.59
#